data_AF-A0A396JYL8-F1
#
_entry.id   AF-A0A396JYL8-F1
#
_cell.length_a   1.000
_cell.length_b   1.000
_cell.length_c   1.000
_cell.angle_alpha   90.00
_cell.angle_beta   90.00
_cell.angle_gamma   90.00
#
_symmetry.space_group_name_H-M   'P 1'
#
loop_
_entity.id
_entity.type
_entity.pdbx_description
1 polymer ?
#
loop_
_entity_poly.entity_id
_entity_poly.type
_entity_poly.pdbx_seq_one_letter_code
_entity_poly.pdbx_strand_id
1 'polypeptide(L)' 'MKGYFMWSFIDAFELLDGYKSIYGLYYVDRNDPELRRYPKLSAKWYSQFLKGTRSSLVGAIELNNDSSLVSVGHLLQ' A
#
# COMPACT_ATOMS: atom_id res chain seq x y z
N MET A 1 -20.99 -13.98 9.46
CA MET A 1 -19.55 -13.74 9.21
C MET A 1 -19.10 -12.62 10.15
N LYS A 2 -17.94 -12.71 10.82
CA LYS A 2 -17.57 -11.79 11.94
C LYS A 2 -16.39 -10.84 11.68
N GLY A 3 -15.73 -10.93 10.52
CA GLY A 3 -14.60 -10.06 10.18
C GLY A 3 -13.89 -10.48 8.90
N TYR A 4 -13.01 -9.61 8.41
CA TYR A 4 -12.15 -9.82 7.24
C TYR A 4 -10.75 -9.29 7.54
N PHE A 5 -9.72 -10.08 7.22
CA PHE A 5 -8.32 -9.69 7.35
C PHE A 5 -7.67 -9.72 5.97
N MET A 6 -7.10 -8.60 5.57
CA MET A 6 -6.40 -8.49 4.29
C MET A 6 -4.93 -8.90 4.48
N TRP A 7 -4.45 -9.75 3.57
CA TRP A 7 -3.03 -10.08 3.47
C TRP A 7 -2.35 -9.10 2.50
N SER A 8 -1.33 -8.34 2.90
CA SER A 8 -0.75 -8.20 4.24
C SER A 8 -0.66 -6.73 4.64
N PHE A 9 -0.40 -6.45 5.92
CA PHE A 9 -0.26 -5.05 6.35
C PHE A 9 1.01 -4.40 5.77
N ILE A 10 2.14 -5.11 5.72
CA ILE A 10 3.41 -4.64 5.18
C ILE A 10 4.01 -5.66 4.22
N ASP A 11 4.89 -5.23 3.33
CA ASP A 11 5.67 -6.13 2.48
C ASP A 11 6.58 -7.04 3.33
N ALA A 12 6.32 -8.34 3.24
CA ALA A 12 7.01 -9.37 4.00
C ALA A 12 7.88 -10.24 3.08
N PHE A 13 8.56 -11.23 3.68
CA PHE A 13 9.16 -12.32 2.92
C PHE A 13 8.07 -13.30 2.50
N GLU A 14 7.92 -13.53 1.20
CA GLU A 14 6.99 -14.48 0.64
C GLU A 14 7.71 -15.80 0.33
N LEU A 15 7.17 -16.93 0.81
CA LEU A 15 7.88 -18.22 0.75
C LEU A 15 8.28 -18.65 -0.67
N LEU A 16 7.49 -18.29 -1.68
CA LEU A 16 7.68 -18.74 -3.06
C LEU A 16 8.50 -17.78 -3.93
N ASP A 17 8.50 -16.49 -3.60
CA ASP A 17 9.12 -15.44 -4.43
C ASP A 17 10.10 -14.55 -3.65
N GLY A 18 10.36 -14.93 -2.40
CA GLY A 18 11.17 -14.18 -1.46
C GLY A 18 10.68 -12.74 -1.31
N TYR A 19 11.55 -11.82 -1.70
CA TYR A 19 11.36 -10.39 -1.51
C TYR A 19 10.89 -9.63 -2.76
N LYS A 20 10.69 -10.34 -3.87
CA LYS A 20 10.24 -9.76 -5.15
C LYS A 20 8.75 -9.46 -5.14
N SER A 21 7.96 -10.28 -4.44
CA SER A 21 6.54 -10.07 -4.25
C SER A 21 6.26 -9.03 -3.17
N ILE A 22 5.39 -8.06 -3.49
CA ILE A 22 5.07 -6.89 -2.64
C ILE A 22 3.55 -6.74 -2.43
N TYR A 23 2.95 -7.67 -1.68
CA TYR A 23 1.51 -7.72 -1.43
C TYR A 23 1.01 -6.80 -0.31
N GLY A 24 1.91 -6.22 0.48
CA GLY A 24 1.56 -5.42 1.64
C GLY A 24 0.90 -4.11 1.29
N LEU A 25 0.06 -3.56 2.17
CA LEU A 25 -0.44 -2.19 2.05
C LEU A 25 0.69 -1.15 2.11
N TYR A 26 1.77 -1.46 2.83
CA TYR A 26 2.94 -0.60 2.95
C TYR A 26 4.15 -1.25 2.28
N TYR A 27 4.80 -0.49 1.41
CA TYR A 27 6.12 -0.81 0.90
C TYR A 27 7.17 -0.60 1.99
N VAL A 28 8.12 -1.53 2.10
CA VAL A 28 9.25 -1.44 3.02
C VAL A 28 10.52 -1.24 2.19
N ASP A 29 11.18 -0.11 2.36
CA ASP A 29 12.50 0.10 1.79
C ASP A 29 13.52 -0.71 2.59
N ARG A 30 14.08 -1.74 1.95
CA ARG A 30 15.06 -2.64 2.58
C ARG A 30 16.50 -2.17 2.40
N ASN A 31 16.72 -1.14 1.59
CA ASN A 31 18.02 -0.49 1.43
C ASN A 31 18.22 0.59 2.50
N ASP A 32 17.13 1.12 3.04
CA ASP A 32 17.13 2.03 4.19
C ASP A 32 17.40 1.24 5.50
N PRO A 33 18.46 1.57 6.27
CA PRO A 33 18.75 0.92 7.56
C PRO A 33 17.63 1.09 8.60
N GLU A 34 16.79 2.11 8.47
CA GLU A 34 15.62 2.35 9.33
C GLU A 34 14.37 1.57 8.88
N LEU A 35 14.46 0.86 7.75
CA LEU A 35 13.38 0.10 7.12
C LEU A 35 12.12 0.97 6.92
N ARG A 36 12.30 2.14 6.31
CA ARG A 36 11.22 3.12 6.17
C ARG A 36 10.05 2.54 5.37
N ARG A 37 8.83 2.83 5.83
CA ARG A 37 7.58 2.31 5.23
C ARG A 37 6.83 3.39 4.50
N TYR A 38 6.34 3.06 3.31
CA TYR A 38 5.62 3.96 2.43
C TYR A 38 4.23 3.41 2.14
N PRO A 39 3.14 4.16 2.43
CA PRO A 39 1.78 3.70 2.16
C PRO A 39 1.53 3.59 0.65
N LYS A 40 1.08 2.42 0.18
CA LYS A 40 0.61 2.24 -1.20
C LYS A 40 -0.79 2.83 -1.38
N LEU A 41 -1.23 2.95 -2.64
CA LEU A 41 -2.59 3.39 -2.97
C LEU A 41 -3.65 2.49 -2.30
N SER A 42 -3.39 1.19 -2.26
CA SER A 42 -4.25 0.22 -1.56
C SER A 42 -4.41 0.54 -0.07
N ALA A 43 -3.39 1.09 0.62
CA ALA A 43 -3.48 1.46 2.03
C ALA A 43 -4.45 2.62 2.24
N LYS A 44 -4.36 3.63 1.38
CA LYS A 44 -5.24 4.80 1.41
C LYS A 44 -6.68 4.39 1.10
N TRP A 45 -6.87 3.59 0.05
CA TRP A 45 -8.18 3.04 -0.30
C TRP A 45 -8.77 2.20 0.84
N TYR A 46 -8.01 1.28 1.42
CA TYR A 46 -8.47 0.41 2.49
C TYR A 46 -8.85 1.21 3.75
N SER A 47 -8.10 2.27 4.07
CA SER A 47 -8.44 3.21 5.14
C SER A 47 -9.79 3.91 4.90
N GLN A 48 -10.05 4.39 3.68
CA GLN A 48 -11.32 5.02 3.31
C GLN A 48 -12.49 4.03 3.34
N PHE A 49 -12.25 2.81 2.82
CA PHE A 49 -13.21 1.72 2.84
C PHE A 49 -13.64 1.37 4.27
N LEU A 50 -12.69 1.20 5.19
CA LEU A 50 -12.97 0.91 6.61
C LEU A 50 -13.69 2.06 7.32
N LYS A 51 -13.47 3.31 6.91
CA LYS A 51 -14.20 4.48 7.40
C LYS A 51 -15.63 4.57 6.86
N GLY A 52 -16.06 3.64 6.01
CA GLY A 52 -17.38 3.66 5.37
C GLY A 52 -17.54 4.79 4.36
N THR A 53 -16.43 5.37 3.88
CA THR A 53 -16.49 6.39 2.83
C THR A 53 -16.89 5.70 1.53
N ARG A 54 -18.05 6.08 0.98
CA ARG A 54 -18.42 5.65 -0.37
C ARG A 54 -17.39 6.21 -1.33
N SER A 55 -16.68 5.36 -2.04
CA SER A 55 -15.72 5.77 -3.08
C SER A 55 -16.47 6.60 -4.11
N SER A 56 -16.44 7.93 -3.95
CA SER A 56 -16.96 8.85 -4.94
C SER A 56 -15.96 8.93 -6.08
N LEU A 57 -16.45 9.23 -7.29
CA LEU A 57 -15.57 9.46 -8.45
C LEU A 57 -14.50 10.52 -8.12
N VAL A 58 -14.87 11.51 -7.30
CA VAL A 58 -13.99 12.57 -6.80
C VAL A 58 -12.87 12.02 -5.90
N GLY A 59 -13.20 11.16 -4.92
CA GLY A 59 -12.18 10.57 -4.04
C GLY A 59 -11.18 9.67 -4.79
N ALA A 60 -11.63 8.99 -5.85
CA ALA A 60 -10.74 8.21 -6.72
C ALA A 60 -9.78 9.10 -7.54
N ILE A 61 -10.25 10.25 -8.03
CA ILE A 61 -9.43 11.23 -8.75
C ILE A 61 -8.41 11.89 -7.82
N GLU A 62 -8.82 12.24 -6.59
CA GLU A 62 -7.92 12.80 -5.58
C GLU A 62 -6.80 11.83 -5.19
N LEU A 63 -7.11 10.54 -5.04
CA LEU A 63 -6.10 9.50 -4.77
C LEU A 63 -5.09 9.36 -5.92
N ASN A 64 -5.54 9.46 -7.18
CA ASN A 64 -4.66 9.36 -8.35
C ASN A 64 -3.74 10.59 -8.51
N ASN A 65 -4.18 11.76 -8.07
CA ASN A 65 -3.39 13.00 -8.13
C ASN A 65 -2.41 13.18 -6.97
N ASP A 66 -2.39 12.26 -6.00
CA ASP A 66 -1.49 12.33 -4.85
C ASP A 66 -0.04 12.04 -5.27
N SER A 67 0.78 13.09 -5.32
CA SER A 67 2.17 13.08 -5.76
C SER A 67 3.10 12.18 -4.92
N SER A 68 2.68 11.78 -3.71
CA SER A 68 3.42 10.80 -2.90
C SER A 68 3.48 9.40 -3.56
N LEU A 69 2.59 9.11 -4.52
CA LEU A 69 2.59 7.86 -5.28
C LEU A 69 3.67 7.81 -6.36
N VAL A 70 4.03 8.97 -6.94
CA VAL A 70 5.07 9.08 -7.98
C VAL A 70 6.45 8.77 -7.41
N SER A 71 6.68 9.12 -6.14
CA SER A 71 7.98 8.94 -5.48
C SER A 71 8.37 7.47 -5.28
N VAL A 72 7.40 6.54 -5.18
CA VAL A 72 7.70 5.11 -5.01
C VAL A 72 8.02 4.44 -6.35
N GLY A 73 7.45 4.93 -7.45
CA GLY A 73 7.77 4.41 -8.80
C GLY A 73 9.24 4.60 -9.18
N HIS A 74 9.90 5.63 -8.66
CA HIS A 74 11.33 5.87 -8.86
C HIS A 74 12.23 4.93 -8.01
N LEU A 75 11.71 4.37 -6.91
CA LEU A 75 12.45 3.43 -6.04
C LEU A 75 12.42 1.98 -6.56
N LEU A 76 11.66 1.72 -7.63
CA LEU A 76 11.48 0.40 -8.23
C LEU A 76 12.22 0.24 -9.57
N GLN A 77 13.14 1.17 -9.91
CA GLN A 77 13.99 1.09 -11.11
C GLN A 77 15.43 0.71 -10.78
#